data_AF-A0A6P2CRX9-F1
#
_entry.id   AF-A0A6P2CRX9-F1
#
_cell.length_a   1.000
_cell.length_b   1.000
_cell.length_c   1.000
_cell.angle_alpha   90.00
_cell.angle_beta   90.00
_cell.angle_gamma   90.00
#
_symmetry.space_group_name_H-M   'P 1'
#
loop_
_entity.id
_entity.type
_entity.pdbx_description
1 polymer ?
#
loop_
_entity_poly.entity_id
_entity_poly.type
_entity_poly.pdbx_seq_one_letter_code
_entity_poly.pdbx_strand_id
1 'polypeptide(L)'
;MTEYDIQGPTRVCTATGRELKPGDRFFAALTETDGKLVRSDFAAEAWPGPPQNAVAYWSGKVPIAGQKPRKPVVNDDLLLDCFDRLKDSADPDGLNFRYVATLLLMRRKRFKFEDAARDADGRDVLIVRDARGGAIHHVVDPRLNDEQITAVQTEVFRVLGWE
;
A
#
# COMPACT_ATOMS: atom_id res chain seq x y z
N MET A 1 -5.95 11.81 14.08
CA MET A 1 -6.04 11.18 12.75
C MET A 1 -6.75 12.18 11.87
N THR A 2 -6.00 12.87 11.01
CA THR A 2 -6.56 13.87 10.09
C THR A 2 -7.55 13.15 9.17
N GLU A 3 -8.81 13.55 9.20
CA GLU A 3 -9.80 13.01 8.27
C GLU A 3 -9.59 13.65 6.91
N TYR A 4 -9.10 12.87 5.96
CA TYR A 4 -9.03 13.26 4.56
C TYR A 4 -10.31 12.79 3.85
N ASP A 5 -11.07 13.72 3.29
CA ASP A 5 -12.23 13.42 2.44
C ASP A 5 -11.73 13.01 1.04
N ILE A 6 -11.51 11.71 0.86
CA ILE A 6 -11.09 11.14 -0.42
C ILE A 6 -12.30 10.46 -1.07
N GLN A 7 -12.64 10.92 -2.26
CA GLN A 7 -13.75 10.39 -3.05
C GLN A 7 -13.59 8.89 -3.34
N GLY A 8 -14.72 8.17 -3.31
CA GLY A 8 -14.80 6.79 -3.76
C GLY A 8 -14.51 6.64 -5.27
N PRO A 9 -14.36 5.40 -5.78
CA PRO A 9 -14.15 5.16 -7.20
C PRO A 9 -15.29 5.74 -8.05
N THR A 10 -14.96 6.49 -9.10
CA THR A 10 -15.94 7.12 -10.00
C THR A 10 -16.58 6.10 -10.94
N ARG A 11 -15.85 5.00 -11.22
CA ARG A 11 -16.20 3.96 -12.22
C ARG A 11 -16.37 4.50 -13.64
N VAL A 12 -15.84 5.68 -13.93
CA VAL A 12 -15.86 6.29 -15.26
C VAL A 12 -14.45 6.79 -15.56
N CYS A 13 -13.95 6.45 -16.75
CA CYS A 13 -12.67 6.93 -17.23
C CYS A 13 -12.74 8.44 -17.48
N THR A 14 -11.91 9.21 -16.77
CA THR A 14 -11.82 10.67 -16.86
C THR A 14 -11.44 11.11 -18.27
N ALA A 15 -10.55 10.37 -18.94
CA ALA A 15 -10.06 10.74 -20.27
C ALA A 15 -11.06 10.45 -21.41
N THR A 16 -11.90 9.42 -21.29
CA THR A 16 -12.74 8.94 -22.40
C THR A 16 -14.24 8.95 -22.11
N GLY A 17 -14.65 9.16 -20.86
CA GLY A 17 -16.04 9.07 -20.42
C GLY A 17 -16.61 7.65 -20.39
N ARG A 18 -15.82 6.62 -20.75
CA ARG A 18 -16.31 5.23 -20.75
C ARG A 18 -16.51 4.72 -19.32
N GLU A 19 -17.52 3.87 -19.14
CA GLU A 19 -17.69 3.10 -17.91
C GLU A 19 -16.52 2.12 -17.70
N LEU A 20 -16.03 2.03 -16.46
CA LEU A 20 -15.06 1.04 -16.01
C LEU A 20 -15.81 -0.19 -15.48
N LYS A 21 -15.80 -1.27 -16.25
CA LYS A 21 -16.59 -2.47 -16.00
C LYS A 21 -15.89 -3.41 -15.02
N PRO A 22 -16.64 -4.28 -14.33
CA PRO A 22 -16.06 -5.37 -13.55
C PRO A 22 -14.93 -6.12 -14.28
N GLY A 23 -13.78 -6.26 -13.62
CA GLY A 23 -12.58 -6.88 -14.20
C GLY A 23 -11.62 -5.91 -14.91
N ASP A 24 -12.08 -4.70 -15.28
CA ASP A 24 -11.22 -3.70 -15.93
C ASP A 24 -10.07 -3.29 -15.02
N ARG A 25 -8.87 -3.20 -15.59
CA ARG A 25 -7.74 -2.54 -14.93
C ARG A 25 -7.95 -1.02 -15.01
N PHE A 26 -7.75 -0.34 -13.89
CA PHE A 26 -7.83 1.12 -13.80
C PHE A 26 -6.58 1.71 -13.14
N PHE A 27 -6.37 2.99 -13.40
CA PHE A 27 -5.46 3.85 -12.64
C PHE A 27 -6.28 4.95 -11.98
N ALA A 28 -5.95 5.29 -10.73
CA ALA A 28 -6.54 6.41 -10.01
C ALA A 28 -5.44 7.42 -9.70
N ALA A 29 -5.72 8.69 -9.91
CA ALA A 29 -4.90 9.81 -9.51
C ALA A 29 -5.65 10.61 -8.44
N LEU A 30 -4.90 11.10 -7.45
CA LEU A 30 -5.39 12.04 -6.45
C LEU A 30 -4.62 13.34 -6.61
N THR A 31 -5.29 14.42 -6.97
CA THR A 31 -4.72 15.76 -7.08
C THR A 31 -5.29 16.65 -5.99
N GLU A 32 -4.57 17.73 -5.65
CA GLU A 32 -5.12 18.78 -4.79
C GLU A 32 -5.60 19.94 -5.67
N THR A 33 -6.83 20.40 -5.42
CA THR A 33 -7.42 21.56 -6.11
C THR A 33 -8.24 22.34 -5.09
N ASP A 34 -7.92 23.62 -4.91
CA ASP A 34 -8.56 24.51 -3.93
C ASP A 34 -8.61 23.93 -2.50
N GLY A 35 -7.52 23.28 -2.07
CA GLY A 35 -7.41 22.64 -0.76
C GLY A 35 -8.24 21.37 -0.60
N LYS A 36 -8.78 20.82 -1.69
CA LYS A 36 -9.56 19.58 -1.70
C LYS A 36 -8.84 18.50 -2.49
N LEU A 37 -8.91 17.27 -1.99
CA LEU A 37 -8.42 16.10 -2.69
C LEU A 37 -9.47 15.66 -3.74
N VAL A 38 -9.06 15.65 -5.01
CA VAL A 38 -9.89 15.28 -6.15
C VAL A 38 -9.36 13.99 -6.75
N ARG A 39 -10.24 12.99 -6.86
CA ARG A 39 -9.91 11.71 -7.45
C ARG A 39 -10.35 11.66 -8.92
N SER A 40 -9.47 11.19 -9.77
CA SER A 40 -9.75 10.88 -11.18
C SER A 40 -9.39 9.43 -11.47
N ASP A 41 -10.33 8.65 -12.02
CA ASP A 41 -10.08 7.27 -12.47
C ASP A 41 -9.88 7.23 -13.99
N PHE A 42 -9.02 6.32 -14.47
CA PHE A 42 -8.65 6.17 -15.87
C PHE A 42 -8.67 4.69 -16.24
N ALA A 43 -9.17 4.39 -17.43
CA ALA A 43 -8.98 3.08 -18.05
C ALA A 43 -7.49 2.85 -18.32
N ALA A 44 -7.02 1.60 -18.22
CA ALA A 44 -5.61 1.28 -18.39
C ALA A 44 -5.05 1.73 -19.75
N GLU A 45 -5.83 1.58 -20.82
CA GLU A 45 -5.48 1.98 -22.18
C GLU A 45 -5.50 3.50 -22.40
N ALA A 46 -6.10 4.26 -21.48
CA ALA A 46 -6.24 5.72 -21.57
C ALA A 46 -5.48 6.45 -20.45
N TRP A 47 -4.58 5.76 -19.74
CA TRP A 47 -3.79 6.34 -18.66
C TRP A 47 -2.55 7.06 -19.20
N PRO A 48 -2.46 8.40 -19.08
CA PRO A 48 -1.32 9.16 -19.58
C PRO A 48 -0.10 9.14 -18.64
N GLY A 49 -0.22 8.51 -17.47
CA GLY A 49 0.71 8.68 -16.35
C GLY A 49 0.14 9.60 -15.27
N PRO A 50 0.79 9.67 -14.10
CA PRO A 50 0.35 10.52 -13.01
C PRO A 50 0.44 12.01 -13.39
N PRO A 51 -0.61 12.82 -13.11
CA PRO A 51 -0.55 14.26 -13.28
C PRO A 51 0.62 14.89 -12.50
N GLN A 52 1.15 16.02 -13.00
CA GLN A 52 2.28 16.72 -12.35
C GLN A 52 1.96 17.16 -10.91
N ASN A 53 0.71 17.50 -10.63
CA ASN A 53 0.21 17.89 -9.31
C ASN A 53 -0.46 16.73 -8.55
N ALA A 54 -0.17 15.49 -8.92
CA ALA A 54 -0.69 14.33 -8.19
C ALA A 54 -0.03 14.24 -6.81
N VAL A 55 -0.86 14.18 -5.78
CA VAL A 55 -0.46 13.84 -4.40
C VAL A 55 -0.20 12.35 -4.27
N ALA A 56 -0.99 11.53 -4.97
CA ALA A 56 -0.83 10.08 -5.02
C ALA A 56 -1.44 9.51 -6.31
N TYR A 57 -1.00 8.32 -6.69
CA TYR A 57 -1.66 7.52 -7.72
C TYR A 57 -1.51 6.03 -7.41
N TRP A 58 -2.46 5.23 -7.86
CA TRP A 58 -2.42 3.77 -7.70
C TRP A 58 -3.15 3.09 -8.86
N SER A 59 -2.90 1.79 -9.02
CA SER A 59 -3.64 0.97 -9.98
C SER A 59 -4.43 -0.13 -9.27
N GLY A 60 -5.47 -0.61 -9.93
CA GLY A 60 -6.31 -1.67 -9.39
C GLY A 60 -7.14 -2.35 -10.48
N LYS A 61 -8.02 -3.25 -10.04
CA LYS A 61 -9.06 -3.85 -10.89
C LYS A 61 -10.43 -3.53 -10.33
N VAL A 62 -11.39 -3.23 -11.20
CA VAL A 62 -12.78 -3.04 -10.79
C VAL A 62 -13.31 -4.36 -10.24
N PRO A 63 -13.88 -4.40 -9.02
CA PRO A 63 -14.36 -5.63 -8.42
C PRO A 63 -15.43 -6.32 -9.26
N ILE A 64 -15.33 -7.65 -9.38
CA ILE A 64 -16.38 -8.48 -9.97
C ILE A 64 -17.41 -8.80 -8.90
N ALA A 65 -18.68 -8.48 -9.15
CA ALA A 65 -19.78 -8.76 -8.23
C ALA A 65 -19.80 -10.26 -7.87
N GLY A 66 -19.91 -10.58 -6.59
CA GLY A 66 -19.90 -11.97 -6.09
C GLY A 66 -18.51 -12.60 -5.92
N GLN A 67 -17.46 -12.06 -6.56
CA GLN A 67 -16.09 -12.48 -6.29
C GLN A 67 -15.51 -11.67 -5.13
N LYS A 68 -15.70 -12.15 -3.90
CA LYS A 68 -14.89 -11.65 -2.78
C LYS A 68 -13.48 -12.21 -2.97
N PRO A 69 -12.43 -11.36 -3.05
CA PRO A 69 -11.08 -11.85 -2.99
C PRO A 69 -10.95 -12.72 -1.75
N ARG A 70 -10.47 -13.95 -1.91
CA ARG A 70 -10.20 -14.82 -0.77
C ARG A 70 -9.18 -14.08 0.08
N LYS A 71 -9.60 -13.58 1.24
CA LYS A 71 -8.67 -12.94 2.17
C LYS A 71 -7.66 -14.03 2.53
N PRO A 72 -6.36 -13.83 2.26
CA PRO A 72 -5.37 -14.80 2.67
C PRO A 72 -5.51 -14.97 4.18
N VAL A 73 -5.51 -16.22 4.64
CA VAL A 73 -5.44 -16.50 6.07
C VAL A 73 -3.98 -16.29 6.47
N VAL A 74 -3.60 -15.03 6.58
CA VAL A 74 -2.31 -14.66 7.16
C VAL A 74 -2.40 -14.94 8.65
N ASN A 75 -1.47 -15.75 9.16
CA ASN A 75 -1.23 -15.84 10.58
C ASN A 75 -0.55 -14.54 11.02
N ASP A 76 -1.34 -13.64 11.62
CA ASP A 76 -0.86 -12.32 12.06
C ASP A 76 0.27 -12.44 13.09
N ASP A 77 0.26 -13.50 13.91
CA ASP A 77 1.30 -13.73 14.93
C ASP A 77 2.61 -14.18 14.26
N LEU A 78 2.55 -15.05 13.25
CA LEU A 78 3.74 -15.43 12.46
C LEU A 78 4.32 -14.22 11.71
N LEU A 79 3.46 -13.37 11.13
CA LEU A 79 3.91 -12.17 10.43
C LEU A 79 4.58 -11.18 11.40
N LEU A 80 4.05 -11.07 12.63
CA LEU A 80 4.64 -10.27 13.69
C LEU A 80 6.01 -10.83 14.14
N ASP A 81 6.12 -12.14 14.34
CA ASP A 81 7.38 -12.80 14.69
C ASP A 81 8.45 -12.55 13.62
N CYS A 82 8.09 -12.64 12.33
CA CYS A 82 8.99 -12.31 11.22
C CYS A 82 9.39 -10.83 11.25
N PHE A 83 8.44 -9.92 11.47
CA PHE A 83 8.70 -8.50 11.58
C PHE A 83 9.69 -8.17 12.73
N ASP A 84 9.50 -8.79 13.89
CA ASP A 84 10.34 -8.56 15.08
C ASP A 84 11.74 -9.15 14.91
N ARG A 85 11.88 -10.34 14.30
CA ARG A 85 13.19 -10.94 13.98
C ARG A 85 14.03 -10.08 13.06
N LEU A 86 13.39 -9.32 12.17
CA LEU A 86 14.07 -8.47 11.19
C LEU A 86 14.37 -7.06 11.71
N LYS A 87 14.06 -6.74 12.97
CA LYS A 87 14.21 -5.39 13.53
C LYS A 87 15.60 -4.78 13.32
N ASP A 88 16.65 -5.59 13.50
CA ASP A 88 18.04 -5.16 13.42
C ASP A 88 18.74 -5.68 12.14
N SER A 89 17.97 -6.15 11.16
CA SER A 89 18.52 -6.54 9.86
C SER A 89 19.11 -5.32 9.14
N ALA A 90 20.33 -5.50 8.63
CA ALA A 90 21.03 -4.52 7.80
C ALA A 90 21.13 -4.96 6.33
N ASP A 91 20.68 -6.17 6.01
CA ASP A 91 20.67 -6.68 4.65
C ASP A 91 19.43 -6.16 3.88
N PRO A 92 19.54 -5.91 2.56
CA PRO A 92 18.43 -5.36 1.78
C PRO A 92 17.15 -6.20 1.81
N ASP A 93 17.27 -7.53 1.80
CA ASP A 93 16.12 -8.43 1.72
C ASP A 93 15.33 -8.41 3.03
N GLY A 94 16.01 -8.42 4.17
CA GLY A 94 15.39 -8.28 5.49
C GLY A 94 14.72 -6.92 5.68
N LEU A 95 15.33 -5.82 5.21
CA LEU A 95 14.71 -4.49 5.21
C LEU A 95 13.44 -4.45 4.35
N ASN A 96 13.52 -4.99 3.13
CA ASN A 96 12.40 -5.10 2.20
C ASN A 96 11.23 -5.89 2.81
N PHE A 97 11.52 -7.07 3.36
CA PHE A 97 10.53 -7.90 4.02
C PHE A 97 9.90 -7.17 5.20
N ARG A 98 10.70 -6.58 6.08
CA ARG A 98 10.21 -5.88 7.27
C ARG A 98 9.27 -4.73 6.91
N TYR A 99 9.61 -3.97 5.86
CA TYR A 99 8.73 -2.92 5.36
C TYR A 99 7.40 -3.48 4.84
N VAL A 100 7.42 -4.52 4.01
CA VAL A 100 6.20 -5.15 3.49
C VAL A 100 5.35 -5.79 4.60
N ALA A 101 5.99 -6.44 5.57
CA ALA A 101 5.32 -6.98 6.75
C ALA A 101 4.59 -5.88 7.54
N THR A 102 5.21 -4.71 7.68
CA THR A 102 4.59 -3.52 8.29
C THR A 102 3.32 -3.12 7.56
N LEU A 103 3.37 -3.01 6.23
CA LEU A 103 2.20 -2.65 5.41
C LEU A 103 1.07 -3.69 5.52
N LEU A 104 1.41 -4.98 5.56
CA LEU A 104 0.44 -6.05 5.73
C LEU A 104 -0.22 -6.02 7.13
N LEU A 105 0.56 -5.82 8.19
CA LEU A 105 0.06 -5.68 9.56
C LEU A 105 -0.84 -4.44 9.70
N MET A 106 -0.54 -3.34 9.00
CA MET A 106 -1.40 -2.17 8.92
C MET A 106 -2.72 -2.46 8.21
N ARG A 107 -2.67 -3.14 7.06
CA ARG A 107 -3.88 -3.55 6.32
C ARG A 107 -4.79 -4.45 7.15
N ARG A 108 -4.21 -5.22 8.07
CA ARG A 108 -4.91 -6.10 9.03
C ARG A 108 -5.37 -5.37 10.29
N LYS A 109 -5.07 -4.08 10.44
CA LYS A 109 -5.33 -3.25 11.64
C LYS A 109 -4.59 -3.72 12.91
N ARG A 110 -3.56 -4.57 12.75
CA ARG A 110 -2.66 -4.98 13.84
C ARG A 110 -1.70 -3.86 14.18
N PHE A 111 -1.19 -3.18 13.15
CA PHE A 111 -0.49 -1.89 13.26
C PHE A 111 -1.40 -0.74 12.84
N LYS A 112 -1.18 0.42 13.45
CA LYS A 112 -1.84 1.69 13.13
C LYS A 112 -0.78 2.69 12.70
N PHE A 113 -1.06 3.44 11.63
CA PHE A 113 -0.24 4.59 11.25
C PHE A 113 -0.30 5.62 12.37
N GLU A 114 0.87 6.12 12.78
CA GLU A 114 0.96 7.25 13.71
C GLU A 114 1.54 8.47 12.98
N ASP A 115 2.66 8.30 12.28
CA ASP A 115 3.33 9.40 11.59
C ASP A 115 4.30 8.91 10.49
N ALA A 116 4.86 9.85 9.72
CA ALA A 116 5.97 9.63 8.81
C ALA A 116 7.03 10.71 9.00
N ALA A 117 8.29 10.30 9.06
CA ALA A 117 9.43 11.20 9.27
C ALA A 117 10.53 10.94 8.23
N ARG A 118 11.58 11.76 8.26
CA ARG A 118 12.85 11.45 7.61
C ARG A 118 13.94 11.26 8.65
N ASP A 119 14.78 10.26 8.45
CA ASP A 119 15.96 10.06 9.30
C ASP A 119 17.10 11.04 8.92
N ALA A 120 18.22 10.94 9.64
CA ALA A 120 19.40 11.77 9.40
C ALA A 120 20.02 11.58 8.00
N ASP A 121 19.77 10.43 7.37
CA ASP A 121 20.22 10.11 6.01
C ASP A 121 19.21 10.54 4.94
N GLY A 122 18.08 11.16 5.35
CA GLY A 122 17.02 11.62 4.47
C GLY A 122 16.09 10.51 3.96
N ARG A 123 16.17 9.30 4.52
CA ARG A 123 15.28 8.19 4.16
C ARG A 123 13.94 8.39 4.85
N ASP A 124 12.86 8.06 4.14
CA ASP A 124 11.53 8.10 4.72
C ASP A 124 11.38 6.97 5.75
N VAL A 125 10.77 7.30 6.89
CA VAL A 125 10.55 6.39 8.01
C VAL A 125 9.07 6.38 8.35
N LEU A 126 8.48 5.20 8.29
CA LEU A 126 7.11 4.95 8.69
C LEU A 126 7.05 4.67 10.20
N ILE A 127 6.24 5.44 10.92
CA ILE A 127 6.03 5.30 12.35
C ILE A 127 4.66 4.64 12.58
N VAL A 128 4.68 3.44 13.13
CA VAL A 128 3.47 2.66 13.41
C VAL A 128 3.38 2.25 14.87
N ARG A 129 2.15 2.19 15.37
CA ARG A 129 1.83 1.65 16.69
C ARG A 129 1.20 0.28 16.59
N ASP A 130 1.69 -0.62 17.43
CA ASP A 130 1.04 -1.88 17.76
C ASP A 130 -0.31 -1.63 18.47
N ALA A 131 -1.42 -2.02 17.83
CA ALA A 131 -2.76 -1.81 18.36
C ALA A 131 -3.09 -2.65 19.61
N ARG A 132 -2.36 -3.75 19.87
CA ARG A 132 -2.56 -4.65 21.02
C ARG A 132 -1.58 -4.36 22.16
N GLY A 133 -0.30 -4.20 21.84
CA GLY A 133 0.80 -4.03 22.81
C GLY A 133 1.25 -2.59 23.02
N GLY A 134 0.83 -1.65 22.16
CA GLY A 134 1.17 -0.22 22.28
C GLY A 134 2.59 0.17 21.87
N ALA A 135 3.45 -0.80 21.52
CA ALA A 135 4.80 -0.54 21.03
C ALA A 135 4.79 0.35 19.78
N ILE A 136 5.76 1.27 19.71
CA ILE A 136 5.99 2.12 18.54
C ILE A 136 7.17 1.55 17.76
N HIS A 137 6.99 1.40 16.45
CA HIS A 137 8.04 0.92 15.55
C HIS A 137 8.37 1.98 14.51
N HIS A 138 9.66 2.21 14.31
CA HIS A 138 10.19 3.00 13.21
C HIS A 138 10.70 2.04 12.14
N VAL A 139 10.16 2.19 10.92
CA VAL A 139 10.44 1.29 9.79
C VAL A 139 10.87 2.13 8.61
N VAL A 140 12.13 1.98 8.20
CA VAL A 140 12.67 2.67 7.02
C VAL A 140 11.96 2.18 5.77
N ASP A 141 11.58 3.09 4.88
CA ASP A 141 11.11 2.78 3.54
C ASP A 141 12.32 2.52 2.62
N PRO A 142 12.53 1.27 2.16
CA PRO A 142 13.67 0.92 1.33
C PRO A 142 13.51 1.37 -0.13
N ARG A 143 12.39 2.02 -0.50
CA ARG A 143 12.06 2.46 -1.86
C ARG A 143 12.15 1.33 -2.87
N LEU A 144 11.38 0.26 -2.62
CA LEU A 144 11.38 -0.93 -3.47
C LEU A 144 11.05 -0.58 -4.93
N ASN A 145 11.84 -1.12 -5.85
CA ASN A 145 11.51 -1.14 -7.27
C ASN A 145 10.58 -2.32 -7.60
N ASP A 146 10.03 -2.36 -8.83
CA ASP A 146 9.07 -3.39 -9.25
C ASP A 146 9.59 -4.84 -9.13
N GLU A 147 10.88 -5.05 -9.38
CA GLU A 147 11.53 -6.36 -9.24
C GLU A 147 11.60 -6.78 -7.76
N GLN A 148 12.04 -5.87 -6.89
CA GLN A 148 12.11 -6.10 -5.45
C GLN A 148 10.72 -6.30 -4.84
N ILE A 149 9.71 -5.56 -5.30
CA ILE A 149 8.31 -5.76 -4.90
C ILE A 149 7.86 -7.19 -5.23
N THR A 150 8.19 -7.67 -6.44
CA THR A 150 7.81 -9.03 -6.84
C THR A 150 8.53 -10.07 -5.99
N ALA A 151 9.85 -9.92 -5.80
CA ALA A 151 10.66 -10.83 -5.01
C ALA A 151 10.20 -10.93 -3.55
N VAL A 152 9.97 -9.78 -2.89
CA VAL A 152 9.52 -9.75 -1.49
C VAL A 152 8.09 -10.28 -1.35
N GLN A 153 7.21 -10.07 -2.32
CA GLN A 153 5.86 -10.65 -2.31
C GLN A 153 5.92 -12.18 -2.34
N THR A 154 6.74 -12.74 -3.23
CA THR A 154 6.96 -14.19 -3.29
C THR A 154 7.50 -14.72 -1.97
N GLU A 155 8.49 -14.05 -1.39
CA GLU A 155 9.10 -14.46 -0.13
C GLU A 155 8.10 -14.42 1.04
N VAL A 156 7.35 -13.32 1.17
CA VAL A 156 6.32 -13.17 2.19
C VAL A 156 5.24 -14.23 2.04
N PHE A 157 4.80 -14.54 0.81
CA PHE A 157 3.78 -15.57 0.59
C PHE A 157 4.29 -16.96 0.95
N ARG A 158 5.54 -17.27 0.60
CA ARG A 158 6.21 -18.52 1.00
C ARG A 158 6.25 -18.66 2.52
N VAL A 159 6.73 -17.64 3.23
CA VAL A 159 6.86 -17.67 4.71
C VAL A 159 5.50 -17.78 5.38
N LEU A 160 4.47 -17.14 4.83
CA LEU A 160 3.12 -17.17 5.38
C LEU A 160 2.32 -18.42 4.96
N GLY A 161 2.92 -19.36 4.22
CA GLY A 161 2.26 -20.60 3.80
C GLY A 161 1.15 -20.38 2.76
N TRP A 162 1.32 -19.38 1.89
CA TRP A 162 0.42 -19.07 0.80
C TRP A 162 0.99 -19.65 -0.52
N GLU A 163 0.67 -20.91 -0.78
CA GLU A 163 0.71 -21.50 -2.14
C GLU A 163 -0.70 -21.50 -2.75
#